data_AF-A0A7U9R9H4-F1
#
_entry.id   AF-A0A7U9R9H4-F1
#
_cell.length_a   1.000
_cell.length_b   1.000
_cell.length_c   1.000
_cell.angle_alpha   90.00
_cell.angle_beta   90.00
_cell.angle_gamma   90.00
#
_symmetry.space_group_name_H-M   'P 1'
#
loop_
_entity.id
_entity.type
_entity.pdbx_description
1 polymer ?
#
loop_
_entity_poly.entity_id
_entity_poly.type
_entity_poly.pdbx_seq_one_letter_code
_entity_poly.pdbx_strand_id
1 'polypeptide(L)' 'MNHCHGFLHIVEKGDTLYLLSRRYHVPLWAVLNANPYVNIYNLQIGDEICIPCRIRPREDCAAPYDCQ' A
#
# COMPACT_ATOMS: atom_id res chain seq x y z
N MET A 1 3.54 18.25 -1.50
CA MET A 1 4.17 16.92 -1.52
C MET A 1 3.13 15.96 -0.97
N ASN A 2 2.65 15.00 -1.76
CA ASN A 2 1.67 14.04 -1.27
C ASN A 2 2.40 13.10 -0.30
N HIS A 3 2.11 13.27 0.99
CA HIS A 3 2.65 12.41 2.03
C HIS A 3 1.87 11.08 2.01
N CYS A 4 2.58 9.96 1.93
CA CYS A 4 1.97 8.65 2.11
C CYS A 4 1.50 8.52 3.56
N HIS A 5 0.18 8.41 3.79
CA HIS A 5 -0.38 8.11 5.10
C HIS A 5 -0.35 6.60 5.36
N GLY A 6 0.85 6.08 5.55
CA GLY A 6 1.17 4.66 5.63
C GLY A 6 2.68 4.43 5.53
N PHE A 7 3.09 3.44 4.74
CA PHE A 7 4.50 3.22 4.41
C PHE A 7 4.68 3.02 2.90
N LEU A 8 5.90 3.18 2.42
CA LEU A 8 6.26 2.98 1.01
C LEU A 8 6.75 1.55 0.79
N HIS A 9 6.20 0.89 -0.24
CA HIS A 9 6.69 -0.36 -0.78
C HIS A 9 7.36 -0.08 -2.13
N ILE A 10 8.59 -0.55 -2.29
CA ILE A 10 9.32 -0.46 -3.57
C ILE A 10 8.98 -1.70 -4.39
N VAL A 11 8.40 -1.51 -5.56
CA VAL A 11 7.93 -2.61 -6.41
C VAL A 11 9.09 -3.52 -6.81
N GLU A 12 8.90 -4.82 -6.60
CA GLU A 12 9.81 -5.87 -7.05
C GLU A 12 9.24 -6.65 -8.24
N LYS A 13 10.08 -7.52 -8.82
CA LYS A 13 9.67 -8.35 -9.95
C LYS A 13 8.49 -9.25 -9.55
N GLY A 14 7.37 -9.09 -10.25
CA GLY A 14 6.16 -9.90 -10.07
C GLY A 14 5.13 -9.29 -9.13
N ASP A 15 5.40 -8.13 -8.53
CA ASP A 15 4.41 -7.43 -7.76
C ASP A 15 3.28 -6.87 -8.64
N THR A 16 2.10 -6.83 -8.06
CA THR A 16 0.92 -6.15 -8.58
C THR A 16 0.20 -5.48 -7.41
N LEU A 17 -0.57 -4.43 -7.65
CA LEU A 17 -1.36 -3.82 -6.57
C LEU A 17 -2.30 -4.83 -5.89
N TYR A 18 -2.80 -5.83 -6.63
CA TYR A 18 -3.59 -6.92 -6.07
C TYR A 18 -2.77 -7.77 -5.09
N LEU A 19 -1.59 -8.23 -5.48
CA LEU A 19 -0.72 -9.03 -4.60
C LEU A 19 -0.26 -8.23 -3.38
N LEU A 20 0.06 -6.95 -3.53
CA LEU A 20 0.41 -6.07 -2.41
C LEU A 20 -0.77 -5.90 -1.45
N SER A 21 -1.99 -5.73 -1.97
CA SER A 21 -3.21 -5.67 -1.14
C SER A 21 -3.38 -6.93 -0.29
N ARG A 22 -3.11 -8.10 -0.87
CA ARG A 22 -3.19 -9.39 -0.18
C ARG A 22 -2.05 -9.57 0.83
N ARG A 23 -0.82 -9.21 0.45
CA ARG A 23 0.38 -9.32 1.29
C ARG A 23 0.23 -8.49 2.56
N TYR A 24 -0.23 -7.24 2.42
CA TYR A 24 -0.35 -6.29 3.52
C TYR A 24 -1.74 -6.28 4.15
N HIS A 25 -2.61 -7.21 3.77
CA HIS A 25 -3.99 -7.30 4.23
C HIS A 25 -4.83 -6.02 4.03
N VAL A 26 -4.39 -5.09 3.20
CA VAL A 26 -5.10 -3.84 2.90
C VAL A 26 -6.09 -4.06 1.75
N PRO A 27 -7.33 -3.54 1.80
CA PRO A 27 -8.24 -3.62 0.67
C PRO A 27 -7.65 -3.00 -0.60
N LEU A 28 -7.76 -3.68 -1.75
CA LEU A 28 -7.21 -3.19 -3.03
C LEU A 28 -7.67 -1.76 -3.36
N TRP A 29 -8.94 -1.43 -3.11
CA TRP A 29 -9.47 -0.09 -3.37
C TRP A 29 -8.76 1.00 -2.56
N ALA A 30 -8.27 0.68 -1.34
CA ALA A 30 -7.53 1.61 -0.51
C ALA A 30 -6.12 1.84 -1.07
N VAL A 31 -5.46 0.78 -1.56
CA VAL A 31 -4.16 0.88 -2.26
C VAL A 31 -4.31 1.74 -3.52
N LEU A 32 -5.36 1.52 -4.33
CA LEU A 32 -5.62 2.32 -5.53
C LEU A 32 -5.85 3.81 -5.19
N ASN A 33 -6.69 4.09 -4.19
CA ASN A 33 -6.99 5.47 -3.78
C ASN A 33 -5.78 6.21 -3.19
N ALA A 34 -4.86 5.49 -2.53
CA ALA A 34 -3.63 6.08 -2.02
C ALA A 34 -2.61 6.42 -3.13
N ASN A 35 -2.77 5.82 -4.32
CA ASN A 35 -1.83 5.93 -5.43
C ASN A 35 -2.50 6.40 -6.74
N PRO A 36 -3.20 7.55 -6.76
CA PRO A 36 -3.92 8.03 -7.94
C PRO A 36 -2.99 8.42 -9.12
N TYR A 37 -1.68 8.49 -8.86
CA TYR A 37 -0.63 8.83 -9.81
C TYR A 37 0.02 7.60 -10.47
N VAL A 38 -0.29 6.39 -10.00
CA VAL A 38 0.33 5.15 -10.51
C VAL A 38 -0.45 4.64 -11.71
N ASN A 39 0.26 4.37 -12.81
CA ASN A 39 -0.31 3.65 -13.94
C ASN A 39 -0.33 2.14 -13.66
N ILE A 40 -1.48 1.63 -13.26
CA ILE A 40 -1.66 0.22 -12.87
C ILE A 40 -1.39 -0.79 -14.00
N TYR A 41 -1.48 -0.36 -15.26
CA TYR A 41 -1.20 -1.21 -16.42
C TYR A 41 0.28 -1.21 -16.81
N ASN A 42 1.09 -0.36 -16.18
CA ASN A 42 2.51 -0.21 -16.48
C ASN A 42 3.35 -0.07 -15.20
N LEU A 43 3.06 -0.87 -14.18
CA LEU A 43 3.82 -0.89 -12.94
C LEU A 43 5.27 -1.37 -13.19
N GLN A 44 6.27 -0.58 -12.79
CA GLN A 44 7.69 -0.87 -13.01
C GLN A 44 8.39 -1.27 -11.71
N ILE A 45 9.43 -2.10 -11.84
CA ILE A 45 10.36 -2.38 -10.73
C ILE A 45 11.01 -1.07 -10.28
N GLY A 46 11.00 -0.81 -8.98
CA GLY A 46 11.50 0.43 -8.39
C GLY A 46 10.45 1.52 -8.20
N ASP A 47 9.22 1.33 -8.70
CA ASP A 47 8.12 2.25 -8.40
C ASP A 47 7.81 2.27 -6.90
N GLU A 48 7.46 3.44 -6.38
CA GLU A 48 7.06 3.61 -4.98
C GLU A 48 5.53 3.54 -4.85
N ILE A 49 5.05 2.51 -4.16
CA ILE A 49 3.63 2.33 -3.84
C ILE A 49 3.38 2.68 -2.39
N CYS A 50 2.51 3.64 -2.15
CA CYS A 50 1.99 3.94 -0.83
C CYS A 50 1.03 2.83 -0.38
N ILE A 51 1.37 2.13 0.68
CA ILE A 51 0.50 1.16 1.34
C ILE A 51 -0.14 1.84 2.55
N PRO A 52 -1.45 2.16 2.51
CA PRO A 52 -2.09 2.87 3.61
C PRO A 52 -2.29 1.94 4.81
N CYS A 53 -1.74 2.31 5.97
CA CYS A 53 -2.07 1.67 7.25
C CYS A 53 -3.07 2.58 7.99
N ARG A 54 -4.20 2.02 8.48
CA ARG A 54 -5.13 2.79 9.32
C ARG A 54 -4.47 3.05 10.65
N ILE A 55 -4.02 4.28 10.89
CA ILE A 55 -3.63 4.72 12.23
C ILE A 55 -4.93 4.81 13.05
N ARG A 56 -5.29 3.73 13.76
CA ARG A 56 -6.21 3.89 14.89
C ARG A 56 -5.46 4.66 15.98
N PRO A 57 -6.04 5.72 16.58
CA PRO A 57 -5.47 6.33 17.77
C PRO A 57 -5.23 5.21 18.80
N ARG A 58 -3.98 5.12 19.27
CA ARG A 58 -3.33 3.92 19.82
C ARG A 58 -4.21 3.09 20.74
N GLU A 59 -4.25 1.79 20.47
CA GLU A 59 -3.73 0.75 21.37
C GLU A 59 -3.06 -0.28 20.44
N ASP A 60 -1.74 -0.42 20.63
CA ASP A 60 -0.93 -1.61 20.34
C ASP A 60 -1.43 -2.54 19.22
N CYS A 61 -0.79 -2.44 18.05
CA CYS A 61 -0.60 -3.53 17.09
C CYS A 61 -1.74 -4.58 17.04
N ALA A 62 -2.97 -4.12 16.73
CA ALA A 62 -4.11 -5.01 16.53
C ALA A 62 -5.06 -4.41 15.47
N ALA A 63 -4.65 -4.48 14.20
CA ALA A 63 -5.36 -4.28 12.91
C ALA A 63 -6.71 -3.53 12.85
N PRO A 64 -6.87 -2.65 11.83
CA PRO A 64 -7.32 -3.17 10.54
C PRO A 64 -6.53 -2.45 9.45
N TYR A 65 -5.39 -2.94 8.96
CA TYR A 65 -5.04 -4.31 8.60
C TYR A 65 -3.53 -4.46 8.75
N ASP A 66 -3.06 -5.52 9.40
CA ASP A 66 -1.73 -5.59 10.03
C ASP A 66 -0.55 -5.32 9.09
N CYS A 67 0.18 -4.26 9.40
CA CYS A 67 1.56 -4.00 8.99
C CYS A 67 2.46 -5.04 9.70
N GLN A 68 2.86 -6.13 9.01
CA GLN A 68 3.92 -7.08 9.42
C GLN A 68 5.18 -6.87 8.58
#